data_AF-A0AAN8FAI2-F1
#
_entry.id   AF-A0AAN8FAI2-F1
#
_cell.length_a   1.000
_cell.length_b   1.000
_cell.length_c   1.000
_cell.angle_alpha   90.00
_cell.angle_beta   90.00
_cell.angle_gamma   90.00
#
_symmetry.space_group_name_H-M   'P 1'
#
loop_
_entity.id
_entity.type
_entity.pdbx_description
1 polymer ?
#
loop_
_entity_poly.entity_id
_entity_poly.type
_entity_poly.pdbx_seq_one_letter_code
_entity_poly.pdbx_strand_id
1 'polypeptide(L)' 'MVEIDYMLDPGWPYLRQADDLQLKEQAARRYDNKTHTWVPDPKEGFVIAAIAVQEGHNYTLTMPDGSTVRYRY' A
#
# COMPACT_ATOMS: atom_id res chain seq x y z
N MET A 1 9.43 7.65 33.71
CA MET A 1 10.17 6.51 33.14
C MET A 1 9.19 5.82 32.22
N VAL A 2 9.43 5.83 30.91
CA VAL A 2 8.52 5.13 29.98
C VAL A 2 8.71 3.64 30.24
N GLU A 3 7.66 2.98 30.70
CA GLU A 3 7.69 1.58 31.10
C GLU A 3 7.88 0.72 29.84
N ILE A 4 9.11 0.34 29.52
CA ILE A 4 9.48 -0.46 28.34
C ILE A 4 9.33 -1.97 28.56
N ASP A 5 8.81 -2.39 29.72
CA ASP A 5 8.70 -3.80 30.12
C ASP A 5 7.83 -4.60 29.14
N TYR A 6 6.77 -3.98 28.61
CA TYR A 6 5.90 -4.60 27.62
C TYR A 6 6.61 -4.93 26.30
N MET A 7 7.73 -4.26 25.96
CA MET A 7 8.49 -4.54 24.74
C MET A 7 9.33 -5.81 24.85
N LEU A 8 9.58 -6.29 26.07
CA LEU A 8 10.29 -7.54 26.34
C LEU A 8 9.35 -8.75 26.31
N ASP A 9 8.03 -8.53 26.30
CA ASP A 9 7.04 -9.60 26.21
C ASP A 9 7.11 -10.28 24.83
N PRO A 10 7.21 -11.63 24.77
CA PRO A 10 7.26 -12.36 23.50
C PRO A 10 6.04 -12.17 22.60
N GLY A 11 4.90 -11.76 23.14
CA GLY A 11 3.66 -11.48 22.42
C GLY A 11 3.62 -10.08 21.80
N TRP A 12 4.45 -9.15 22.27
CA TRP A 12 4.46 -7.76 21.81
C TRP A 12 4.65 -7.57 20.29
N PRO A 13 5.54 -8.33 19.60
CA PRO A 13 5.72 -8.18 18.15
C PRO A 13 4.47 -8.46 17.31
N TYR A 14 3.49 -9.19 17.86
CA TYR A 14 2.21 -9.47 17.18
C TYR A 14 1.16 -8.38 17.42
N LEU A 15 1.37 -7.50 18.40
CA LEU A 15 0.48 -6.39 18.71
C LEU A 15 0.88 -5.11 17.98
N ARG A 16 2.19 -4.88 17.81
CA ARG A 16 2.71 -3.69 17.15
C ARG A 16 4.04 -3.97 16.47
N GLN A 17 4.20 -3.46 15.24
CA GLN A 17 5.50 -3.42 14.58
C GLN A 17 6.44 -2.44 15.30
N ALA A 18 7.73 -2.78 15.34
CA ALA A 18 8.75 -1.88 15.85
C ALA A 18 8.81 -0.58 15.03
N ASP A 19 9.03 0.56 15.68
CA ASP A 19 9.06 1.87 15.02
C ASP A 19 10.08 1.94 13.88
N ASP A 20 11.23 1.28 14.00
CA ASP A 20 12.24 1.20 12.93
C ASP A 20 11.72 0.42 11.71
N LEU A 21 10.99 -0.67 11.93
CA LEU A 21 10.36 -1.43 10.83
C LEU A 21 9.25 -0.61 10.17
N GLN A 22 8.41 0.07 10.96
CA GLN A 22 7.37 0.95 10.42
C GLN A 22 7.96 2.08 9.57
N LEU A 23 9.03 2.71 10.05
CA LEU A 23 9.71 3.78 9.31
C LEU A 23 10.31 3.26 8.00
N LYS A 24 10.94 2.08 8.04
CA LYS A 24 11.49 1.43 6.84
C LYS A 24 10.40 1.09 5.83
N GLU A 25 9.27 0.52 6.26
CA GLU A 25 8.17 0.19 5.36
C GLU A 25 7.54 1.44 4.75
N GLN A 26 7.33 2.50 5.53
CA GLN A 26 6.79 3.77 5.03
C GLN A 26 7.74 4.43 4.03
N ALA A 27 9.04 4.46 4.32
CA ALA A 27 10.05 5.04 3.44
C ALA A 27 10.26 4.22 2.15
N ALA A 28 10.11 2.89 2.22
CA ALA A 28 10.22 2.01 1.06
C ALA A 28 9.01 2.10 0.13
N ARG A 29 7.83 2.45 0.66
CA ARG A 29 6.61 2.65 -0.12
C ARG A 29 6.76 3.95 -0.93
N ARG A 30 7.22 3.82 -2.18
CA ARG A 30 7.26 4.92 -3.17
C ARG A 30 5.84 5.29 -3.61
N TYR A 31 5.04 5.77 -2.66
CA TYR A 31 3.64 6.08 -2.83
C TYR A 31 3.46 7.54 -3.23
N ASP A 32 2.65 7.76 -4.27
CA ASP A 32 2.26 9.07 -4.74
C ASP A 32 0.74 9.19 -4.70
N ASN A 33 0.24 10.21 -4.00
CA ASN A 33 -1.18 10.42 -3.74
C ASN A 33 -2.03 10.67 -4.99
N LYS A 34 -1.42 11.06 -6.11
CA LYS A 34 -2.15 11.39 -7.35
C LYS A 34 -2.24 10.20 -8.30
N THR A 35 -1.23 9.34 -8.25
CA THR A 35 -1.08 8.23 -9.20
C THR A 35 -1.51 6.90 -8.62
N HIS A 36 -1.43 6.68 -7.31
CA HIS A 36 -1.78 5.39 -6.72
C HIS A 36 -3.26 5.35 -6.32
N THR A 37 -3.98 4.32 -6.79
CA THR A 37 -5.39 4.12 -6.45
C THR A 37 -5.72 2.65 -6.25
N TRP A 38 -6.83 2.39 -5.56
CA TRP A 38 -7.37 1.05 -5.36
C TRP A 38 -8.25 0.65 -6.54
N VAL A 39 -7.97 -0.52 -7.09
CA VAL A 39 -8.70 -1.08 -8.24
C VAL A 39 -9.28 -2.43 -7.85
N PRO A 40 -10.57 -2.70 -8.16
CA PRO A 40 -11.13 -4.00 -7.87
C PRO A 40 -10.50 -5.08 -8.77
N ASP A 41 -10.11 -6.18 -8.15
CA ASP A 41 -9.53 -7.37 -8.79
C ASP A 41 -10.35 -8.62 -8.40
N PRO A 42 -10.71 -9.50 -9.35
CA PRO A 42 -11.54 -10.66 -9.05
C PRO A 42 -10.86 -11.74 -8.19
N LYS A 43 -9.53 -11.76 -8.06
CA LYS A 43 -8.78 -12.75 -7.28
C LYS A 43 -8.44 -12.24 -5.88
N GLU A 44 -7.92 -11.02 -5.79
CA GLU A 44 -7.45 -10.41 -4.53
C GLU A 44 -8.47 -9.43 -3.91
N GLY A 45 -9.59 -9.18 -4.59
CA GLY A 45 -10.63 -8.24 -4.18
C GLY A 45 -10.28 -6.81 -4.56
N PHE A 46 -9.19 -6.27 -4.00
CA PHE A 46 -8.68 -4.93 -4.33
C PHE A 46 -7.16 -4.90 -4.35
N VAL A 47 -6.60 -4.27 -5.39
CA VAL A 47 -5.15 -4.10 -5.55
C VAL A 47 -4.80 -2.62 -5.69
N ILE A 48 -3.60 -2.25 -5.24
CA ILE A 48 -3.06 -0.91 -5.48
C ILE A 48 -2.42 -0.90 -6.86
N ALA A 49 -2.88 0.00 -7.73
CA ALA A 49 -2.35 0.19 -9.08
C ALA A 49 -1.92 1.64 -9.30
N ALA A 50 -0.94 1.83 -10.17
CA ALA A 50 -0.48 3.16 -10.57
C ALA A 50 -1.20 3.60 -11.85
N ILE A 51 -1.80 4.79 -11.83
CA ILE A 51 -2.39 5.46 -12.98
C ILE A 51 -1.25 5.91 -13.90
N ALA A 52 -1.14 5.28 -15.06
CA ALA A 52 -0.14 5.63 -16.06
C ALA A 52 -0.60 6.80 -16.95
N VAL A 53 -1.88 6.81 -17.32
CA VAL A 53 -2.47 7.82 -18.21
C VAL A 53 -3.88 8.17 -17.76
N GLN A 54 -4.20 9.47 -17.80
CA GLN A 54 -5.57 9.98 -17.66
C GLN A 54 -5.98 10.65 -18.98
N GLU A 55 -6.99 10.09 -19.64
CA GLU A 55 -7.58 10.64 -20.86
C GLU A 55 -9.07 10.89 -20.65
N GLY A 56 -9.41 12.15 -20.36
CA GLY A 56 -10.80 12.56 -20.08
C GLY A 56 -11.38 11.82 -18.88
N HIS A 57 -12.35 10.92 -19.14
CA HIS A 57 -13.03 10.10 -18.12
C HIS A 57 -12.45 8.69 -17.98
N ASN A 58 -11.32 8.41 -18.61
CA ASN A 58 -10.72 7.09 -18.60
C ASN A 58 -9.32 7.14 -17.99
N TYR A 59 -9.08 6.26 -17.03
CA TYR A 59 -7.77 5.99 -16.45
C TYR A 59 -7.21 4.70 -17.03
N THR A 60 -5.95 4.74 -17.45
CA THR A 60 -5.18 3.56 -17.79
C THR A 60 -4.25 3.27 -16.64
N LEU A 61 -4.46 2.14 -15.96
CA LEU A 61 -3.73 1.73 -14.76
C LEU A 61 -2.83 0.55 -15.05
N THR A 62 -1.64 0.58 -14.47
CA THR A 62 -0.71 -0.56 -14.47
C THR A 62 -0.94 -1.34 -13.18
N MET A 63 -1.46 -2.55 -13.33
CA MET A 63 -1.70 -3.50 -12.26
C MET A 63 -0.36 -4.06 -11.73
N PRO A 64 -0.31 -4.58 -10.50
CA PRO A 64 0.92 -5.14 -9.92
C PRO A 64 1.43 -6.39 -10.66
N ASP A 65 0.57 -7.08 -11.42
CA ASP A 65 0.96 -8.21 -12.29
C ASP A 65 1.61 -7.75 -13.62
N GLY A 66 1.71 -6.44 -13.85
CA GLY A 66 2.22 -5.84 -15.09
C GLY A 66 1.16 -5.69 -16.19
N SER A 67 -0.07 -6.15 -15.96
CA SER A 67 -1.19 -5.95 -16.88
C SER A 67 -1.63 -4.49 -16.88
N THR A 68 -2.13 -4.01 -18.03
CA THR A 68 -2.69 -2.65 -18.13
C THR A 68 -4.21 -2.73 -18.24
N VAL A 69 -4.91 -2.07 -17.32
CA VAL A 69 -6.37 -2.08 -17.26
C VAL A 69 -6.90 -0.68 -17.43
N ARG A 70 -7.91 -0.53 -18.30
CA ARG A 70 -8.58 0.75 -18.52
C ARG A 70 -9.85 0.80 -17.66
N TYR A 71 -9.87 1.73 -16.72
CA TYR A 71 -11.06 2.05 -15.92
C TYR A 71 -11.71 3.33 -16.41
N ARG A 72 -13.04 3.35 -16.42
CA ARG A 72 -13.83 4.58 -16.58
C ARG A 72 -14.25 5.04 -15.19
N TYR A 73 -13.98 6.30 -14.87
CA TYR A 73 -14.43 6.91 -13.61
C TYR A 73 -15.76 7.66 -13.80
#